data_AF-A0A7X7U3M6-F1
#
_entry.id   AF-A0A7X7U3M6-F1
#
_cell.length_a   1.000
_cell.length_b   1.000
_cell.length_c   1.000
_cell.angle_alpha   90.00
_cell.angle_beta   90.00
_cell.angle_gamma   90.00
#
_symmetry.space_group_name_H-M   'P 1'
#
loop_
_entity.id
_entity.type
_entity.pdbx_description
1 polymer ?
#
loop_
_entity_poly.entity_id
_entity_poly.type
_entity_poly.pdbx_seq_one_letter_code
_entity_poly.pdbx_strand_id
1 'polypeptide(L)'
;GCVDGIQFYEIRRWDGQSLAGMDVDVRFRLLSHLEFQSLAEASGLVPARLYGHYSRVSFEPDKSPVMIWVLRGTPPEGERHG
;
A
#
# COMPACT_ATOMS: atom_id res chain seq x y z
N GLY A 1 15.18 -8.03 1.73
CA GLY A 1 16.01 -7.52 0.61
C GLY A 1 15.18 -6.58 -0.23
N CYS A 2 15.83 -5.66 -0.94
CA CYS A 2 15.17 -4.86 -1.96
C CYS A 2 15.08 -5.68 -3.25
N VAL A 3 13.99 -5.55 -3.99
CA VAL A 3 13.78 -6.14 -5.31
C VAL A 3 13.75 -5.00 -6.32
N ASP A 4 14.52 -5.15 -7.38
CA ASP A 4 14.52 -4.27 -8.54
C ASP A 4 13.87 -5.03 -9.70
N GLY A 5 13.03 -4.37 -10.49
CA GLY A 5 12.34 -4.99 -11.62
C GLY A 5 11.68 -3.96 -12.53
N ILE A 6 11.15 -4.43 -13.64
CA ILE A 6 10.39 -3.60 -14.58
C ILE A 6 8.93 -4.02 -14.51
N GLN A 7 8.03 -3.05 -14.31
CA GLN A 7 6.60 -3.25 -14.42
C GLN A 7 6.08 -2.67 -15.73
N PHE A 8 5.37 -3.49 -16.49
CA PHE A 8 4.81 -3.16 -17.78
C PHE A 8 3.33 -2.76 -17.63
N TYR A 9 2.97 -1.58 -18.13
CA TYR A 9 1.60 -1.11 -18.22
C TYR A 9 1.19 -1.00 -19.67
N GLU A 10 -0.04 -1.39 -19.97
CA GLU A 10 -0.62 -1.23 -21.30
C GLU A 10 -2.01 -0.61 -21.20
N ILE A 11 -2.24 0.46 -21.95
CA ILE A 11 -3.54 1.10 -22.09
C ILE A 11 -4.20 0.50 -23.31
N ARG A 12 -5.32 -0.19 -23.11
CA ARG A 12 -6.13 -0.76 -24.19
C ARG A 12 -7.45 -0.03 -24.32
N ARG A 13 -7.93 0.10 -25.56
CA ARG A 13 -9.31 0.46 -25.86
C ARG A 13 -10.23 -0.71 -25.49
N TRP A 14 -11.52 -0.43 -25.36
CA TRP A 14 -12.56 -1.42 -25.06
C TRP A 14 -12.61 -2.62 -26.01
N ASP A 15 -12.17 -2.47 -27.27
CA ASP A 15 -12.09 -3.53 -28.29
C ASP A 15 -10.79 -4.36 -28.18
N GLY A 16 -9.94 -4.07 -27.19
CA GLY A 16 -8.66 -4.73 -26.95
C GLY A 16 -7.50 -4.15 -27.76
N GLN A 17 -7.72 -3.12 -28.59
CA GLN A 17 -6.63 -2.46 -29.31
C GLN A 17 -5.69 -1.75 -28.33
N SER A 18 -4.39 -2.02 -28.44
CA SER A 18 -3.36 -1.31 -27.66
C SER A 18 -3.24 0.14 -28.13
N LEU A 19 -3.34 1.07 -27.18
CA LEU A 19 -3.24 2.51 -27.41
C LEU A 19 -1.86 3.05 -26.98
N ALA A 20 -1.31 2.50 -25.89
CA ALA A 20 0.00 2.90 -25.36
C ALA A 20 0.57 1.80 -24.44
N GLY A 21 1.89 1.75 -24.34
CA GLY A 21 2.63 0.95 -23.37
C GLY A 21 3.59 1.82 -22.56
N MET A 22 3.86 1.45 -21.32
CA MET A 22 4.84 2.11 -20.46
C MET A 22 5.56 1.10 -19.58
N ASP A 23 6.89 1.22 -19.55
CA ASP A 23 7.74 0.44 -18.67
C ASP A 23 8.14 1.34 -17.50
N VAL A 24 7.99 0.82 -16.29
CA VAL A 24 8.33 1.53 -15.05
C VAL A 24 9.36 0.71 -14.30
N ASP A 25 10.54 1.30 -14.09
CA ASP A 25 11.52 0.74 -13.16
C ASP A 25 10.95 0.81 -11.74
N VAL A 26 10.84 -0.35 -11.10
CA VAL A 26 10.30 -0.48 -9.75
C VAL A 26 11.38 -1.00 -8.83
N ARG A 27 11.54 -0.30 -7.72
CA ARG A 27 12.36 -0.74 -6.60
C ARG A 27 11.50 -0.84 -5.36
N PHE A 28 11.29 -2.04 -4.85
CA PHE A 28 10.42 -2.26 -3.68
C PHE A 28 11.03 -3.23 -2.69
N ARG A 29 10.56 -3.16 -1.43
CA ARG A 29 10.90 -4.11 -0.38
C ARG A 29 9.61 -4.52 0.31
N LEU A 30 9.40 -5.83 0.43
CA LEU A 30 8.36 -6.34 1.32
C LEU A 30 8.80 -6.15 2.76
N LEU A 31 7.91 -5.55 3.55
CA LEU A 31 8.08 -5.34 4.97
C LEU A 31 7.19 -6.34 5.71
N SER A 32 7.73 -6.91 6.78
CA SER A 32 6.91 -7.63 7.76
C SER A 32 5.93 -6.69 8.45
N HIS A 33 4.92 -7.28 9.09
CA HIS A 33 3.96 -6.57 9.93
C HIS A 33 4.65 -5.63 10.93
N LEU A 34 5.64 -6.15 11.68
CA LEU A 34 6.36 -5.40 12.72
C LEU A 34 7.23 -4.28 12.14
N GLU A 35 7.92 -4.52 11.03
CA GLU A 35 8.75 -3.51 10.36
C GLU A 35 7.88 -2.33 9.89
N PHE A 36 6.75 -2.62 9.22
CA PHE A 36 5.86 -1.57 8.74
C PHE A 36 5.20 -0.81 9.90
N GLN A 37 4.75 -1.51 10.93
CA GLN A 37 4.15 -0.87 12.12
C GLN A 37 5.12 0.12 12.77
N SER A 38 6.37 -0.30 12.97
CA SER A 38 7.41 0.55 13.56
C SER A 38 7.66 1.82 12.73
N LEU A 39 7.64 1.70 11.39
CA LEU A 39 7.79 2.85 10.49
C LEU A 39 6.58 3.80 10.55
N ALA A 40 5.36 3.26 10.59
CA ALA A 40 4.15 4.07 10.71
C ALA A 40 4.14 4.86 12.03
N GLU A 41 4.44 4.20 13.14
CA GLU A 41 4.51 4.82 14.46
C GLU A 41 5.60 5.88 14.55
N ALA A 42 6.80 5.60 14.02
CA ALA A 42 7.89 6.59 13.94
C ALA A 42 7.52 7.83 13.08
N SER A 43 6.56 7.69 12.17
CA SER A 43 6.03 8.77 11.34
C SER A 43 4.86 9.52 12.01
N GLY A 44 4.54 9.20 13.27
CA GLY A 44 3.43 9.81 14.00
C GLY A 44 2.04 9.30 13.57
N LEU A 45 1.99 8.20 12.82
CA LEU A 45 0.73 7.56 12.43
C LEU A 45 0.34 6.51 13.46
N VAL A 46 -0.95 6.47 13.79
CA VAL A 46 -1.51 5.48 14.72
C VAL A 46 -2.27 4.41 13.93
N PRO A 47 -1.89 3.12 14.01
CA PRO A 47 -2.67 2.04 13.43
C PRO A 47 -4.07 1.98 14.02
N ALA A 48 -5.10 2.07 13.17
CA ALA A 48 -6.49 1.99 13.59
C ALA A 48 -7.11 0.61 13.30
N ARG A 49 -6.81 0.04 12.13
CA ARG A 49 -7.26 -1.29 11.71
C ARG A 49 -6.27 -1.92 10.73
N LEU A 50 -6.29 -3.25 10.67
CA LEU A 50 -5.51 -4.02 9.71
C LEU A 50 -6.39 -5.13 9.12
N TYR A 51 -6.46 -5.17 7.78
CA TYR A 51 -7.22 -6.16 7.04
C TYR A 51 -6.30 -7.05 6.19
N GLY A 52 -6.68 -8.32 6.04
CA GLY A 52 -5.98 -9.29 5.21
C GLY A 52 -6.52 -9.44 3.79
N HIS A 53 -7.66 -8.79 3.50
CA HIS A 53 -8.37 -8.93 2.24
C HIS A 53 -9.13 -7.65 1.88
N TYR A 54 -9.34 -7.38 0.59
CA TYR A 54 -10.04 -6.19 0.12
C TYR A 54 -11.53 -6.13 0.52
N SER A 55 -12.13 -7.27 0.89
CA SER A 55 -13.46 -7.31 1.52
C SER A 55 -13.45 -6.89 3.01
N ARG A 56 -12.32 -6.38 3.52
CA ARG A 56 -12.13 -5.89 4.90
C ARG A 56 -12.28 -6.96 5.98
N VAL A 57 -11.87 -8.19 5.65
CA VAL A 57 -11.70 -9.25 6.65
C VAL A 57 -10.41 -9.00 7.42
N SER A 58 -10.42 -9.32 8.73
CA SER A 58 -9.26 -9.16 9.61
C SER A 58 -8.01 -9.86 9.05
N PHE A 59 -6.84 -9.29 9.32
CA PHE A 59 -5.58 -9.91 8.94
C PHE A 59 -5.27 -11.15 9.79
N GLU A 60 -4.86 -12.20 9.11
CA GLU A 60 -4.36 -13.48 9.65
C GLU A 60 -2.98 -13.74 9.04
N PRO A 61 -1.90 -13.76 9.83
CA PRO A 61 -0.51 -13.83 9.32
C PRO A 61 -0.25 -14.96 8.33
N ASP A 62 -0.84 -16.13 8.56
CA ASP A 62 -0.57 -17.34 7.77
C ASP A 62 -1.51 -17.50 6.56
N LYS A 63 -2.58 -16.70 6.49
CA LYS A 63 -3.64 -16.87 5.48
C LYS A 63 -3.86 -15.65 4.60
N SER A 64 -3.46 -14.47 5.08
CA SER A 64 -3.72 -13.22 4.39
C SER A 64 -2.69 -12.98 3.31
N PRO A 65 -3.09 -12.80 2.04
CA PRO A 65 -2.16 -12.52 0.96
C PRO A 65 -1.56 -11.11 1.03
N VAL A 66 -2.18 -10.20 1.79
CA VAL A 66 -1.82 -8.78 1.87
C VAL A 66 -2.03 -8.22 3.27
N MET A 67 -1.42 -7.07 3.55
CA MET A 67 -1.67 -6.24 4.73
C MET A 67 -2.24 -4.89 4.30
N ILE A 68 -3.52 -4.65 4.59
CA ILE A 68 -4.21 -3.38 4.28
C ILE A 68 -4.37 -2.59 5.58
N TRP A 69 -3.49 -1.61 5.77
CA TRP A 69 -3.46 -0.77 6.96
C TRP A 69 -4.42 0.40 6.84
N VAL A 70 -5.22 0.63 7.88
CA VAL A 70 -5.92 1.89 8.12
C VAL A 70 -5.16 2.64 9.19
N LEU A 71 -4.56 3.75 8.82
CA LEU A 71 -3.76 4.60 9.71
C LEU A 71 -4.51 5.91 9.99
N ARG A 72 -4.36 6.44 11.20
CA ARG A 72 -4.80 7.78 11.57
C ARG A 72 -3.57 8.65 11.75
N GLY A 73 -3.52 9.79 11.06
CA GLY A 73 -2.53 10.82 11.33
C GLY A 73 -3.07 11.84 12.32
N THR A 74 -2.17 12.55 12.98
CA THR A 74 -2.48 13.86 13.55
C THR A 74 -2.72 14.81 12.38
N PRO A 75 -3.80 15.62 12.37
CA PRO A 75 -3.95 16.68 11.38
C PRO A 75 -2.70 17.57 11.41
N PRO A 76 -2.22 18.08 10.26
CA PRO A 76 -1.17 19.09 10.27
C PRO A 76 -1.62 20.26 11.17
N GLU A 77 -0.69 20.84 11.93
CA GLU A 77 -0.95 22.03 12.75
C GLU A 77 -1.47 23.15 11.83
N GLY A 78 -2.78 23.33 11.79
CA GLY A 78 -3.45 24.26 10.88
C GLY A 78 -4.93 23.96 10.62
N GLU A 79 -5.37 22.70 10.73
CA GLU A 79 -6.77 22.30 10.52
C GLU A 79 -7.51 22.00 11.83
N ARG A 80 -7.37 22.89 12.83
CA ARG A 80 -8.32 22.96 13.95
C ARG A 80 -9.24 24.14 13.71
N HIS A 81 -10.24 23.96 12.85
CA HIS A 81 -11.40 24.84 12.87
C HIS A 81 -12.42 24.22 13.83
N GLY A 82 -12.75 25.00 14.86
CA GLY A 82 -13.71 24.65 15.91
C GLY A 82 -15.16 24.76 15.47
#